data_AF-A0A7M4E4P8-F1
#
_entry.id   AF-A0A7M4E4P8-F1
#
_cell.length_a   1.000
_cell.length_b   1.000
_cell.length_c   1.000
_cell.angle_alpha   90.00
_cell.angle_beta   90.00
_cell.angle_gamma   90.00
#
_symmetry.space_group_name_H-M   'P 1'
#
loop_
_entity.id
_entity.type
_entity.pdbx_description
1 polymer ?
#
loop_
_entity_poly.entity_id
_entity_poly.type
_entity_poly.pdbx_seq_one_letter_code
_entity_poly.pdbx_strand_id
1 'polypeptide(L)'
;MFHNVKIPKENLLNRTGTVTVDGVYTNPFKDLKDHFGASLAALSPARISVVQMSVANLKLALSIAIRFSATRRQFGPTDDEEIPVLEYQMQQWRLLPYLAATYALDHFVKTLFMNFIEFKISLVMKEKSRRKAELGRELHALAAAGKPLASWTAQQAAQECREACGGHGYLSMNRLGDIRNENDPNCTYEGDNNVLLQQTSNYLLSWVTVKHQDKAPIESPFGTVNFLEDYHYILSQKFIASSAEDCMNSSVPLAAYKWLVCYLLQESDLKVNQKKQSGCSDFEARNNSQVYYCHSLAIAFIEHTVLQRYHDYTHDPTIPSTLQPVLKQLSALYGLWSLSKHMAVLYQGGYISGEEPARFIQNAILELCSKLKDDAVALVDVIAPPDFILNSPIGRSDGELYKNLWSTVLQGSKVLQRPSWWAEFCTNKPIVGRLRSRL
;
A
#
# COMPACT_ATOMS: atom_id res chain seq x y z
N MET A 1 -34.06 -10.89 1.76
CA MET A 1 -34.79 -9.82 2.46
C MET A 1 -35.46 -10.41 3.69
N PHE A 2 -35.45 -9.69 4.81
CA PHE A 2 -36.14 -10.10 6.03
C PHE A 2 -37.48 -9.34 6.14
N HIS A 3 -38.58 -10.03 6.43
CA HIS A 3 -39.90 -9.43 6.63
C HIS A 3 -40.44 -9.83 8.00
N ASN A 4 -40.47 -8.88 8.95
CA ASN A 4 -40.93 -9.10 10.33
C ASN A 4 -40.33 -10.35 11.01
N VAL A 5 -39.07 -10.67 10.70
CA VAL A 5 -38.37 -11.83 11.28
C VAL A 5 -38.15 -11.57 12.77
N LYS A 6 -38.71 -12.45 13.60
CA LYS A 6 -38.52 -12.43 15.05
C LYS A 6 -37.34 -13.33 15.40
N ILE A 7 -36.40 -12.82 16.18
CA ILE A 7 -35.29 -13.58 16.72
C ILE A 7 -35.30 -13.50 18.25
N PRO A 8 -34.87 -14.56 18.95
CA PRO A 8 -34.69 -14.51 20.40
C PRO A 8 -33.72 -13.38 20.79
N LYS A 9 -33.92 -12.80 21.98
CA LYS A 9 -33.07 -11.72 22.52
C LYS A 9 -31.61 -12.19 22.66
N GLU A 10 -31.42 -13.45 22.97
CA GLU A 10 -30.15 -14.12 23.19
C GLU A 10 -29.27 -14.12 21.93
N ASN A 11 -29.86 -13.88 20.74
CA ASN A 11 -29.12 -13.74 19.49
C ASN A 11 -28.45 -12.37 19.34
N LEU A 12 -28.73 -11.39 20.21
CA LEU A 12 -28.04 -10.09 20.22
C LEU A 12 -26.59 -10.26 20.72
N LEU A 13 -25.62 -9.95 19.87
CA LEU A 13 -24.21 -9.86 20.27
C LEU A 13 -24.02 -8.65 21.20
N ASN A 14 -24.06 -8.88 22.51
CA ASN A 14 -24.27 -7.83 23.51
C ASN A 14 -23.03 -7.47 24.35
N ARG A 15 -21.82 -7.83 23.88
CA ARG A 15 -20.56 -7.65 24.63
C ARG A 15 -20.24 -6.19 24.96
N THR A 16 -20.53 -5.28 24.04
CA THR A 16 -20.19 -3.84 24.14
C THR A 16 -21.42 -2.96 24.37
N GLY A 17 -22.61 -3.54 24.35
CA GLY A 17 -23.89 -2.86 24.62
C GLY A 17 -24.99 -3.90 24.63
N THR A 18 -25.93 -3.80 25.56
CA THR A 18 -27.05 -4.74 25.72
C THR A 18 -28.36 -4.00 25.88
N VAL A 19 -29.45 -4.73 25.76
CA VAL A 19 -30.81 -4.23 26.03
C VAL A 19 -31.36 -5.04 27.21
N THR A 20 -31.90 -4.38 28.22
CA THR A 20 -32.53 -5.05 29.38
C THR A 20 -33.81 -5.79 28.95
N VAL A 21 -34.40 -6.59 29.84
CA VAL A 21 -35.70 -7.24 29.53
C VAL A 21 -36.79 -6.19 29.29
N ASP A 22 -36.67 -5.05 29.98
CA ASP A 22 -37.59 -3.91 29.86
C ASP A 22 -37.30 -3.00 28.66
N GLY A 23 -36.36 -3.37 27.78
CA GLY A 23 -36.07 -2.60 26.56
C GLY A 23 -35.09 -1.42 26.73
N VAL A 24 -34.37 -1.32 27.86
CA VAL A 24 -33.43 -0.22 28.12
C VAL A 24 -32.04 -0.56 27.58
N TYR A 25 -31.45 0.31 26.75
CA TYR A 25 -30.07 0.16 26.28
C TYR A 25 -29.06 0.51 27.38
N THR A 26 -28.07 -0.37 27.60
CA THR A 26 -26.97 -0.15 28.55
C THR A 26 -25.63 -0.52 27.91
N ASN A 27 -24.55 0.15 28.30
CA ASN A 27 -23.20 -0.18 27.85
C ASN A 27 -22.19 -0.11 29.02
N PRO A 28 -21.07 -0.85 28.97
CA PRO A 28 -20.11 -0.93 30.06
C PRO A 28 -19.11 0.23 30.11
N PHE A 29 -19.14 1.15 29.15
CA PHE A 29 -18.20 2.26 29.02
C PHE A 29 -18.74 3.51 29.73
N LYS A 30 -17.92 4.11 30.59
CA LYS A 30 -18.27 5.37 31.27
C LYS A 30 -18.05 6.59 30.38
N ASP A 31 -17.03 6.54 29.52
CA ASP A 31 -16.67 7.61 28.59
C ASP A 31 -17.01 7.19 27.14
N LEU A 32 -17.66 8.10 26.41
CA LEU A 32 -17.94 7.97 24.98
C LEU A 32 -16.67 7.79 24.15
N LYS A 33 -15.54 8.41 24.54
CA LYS A 33 -14.25 8.26 23.86
C LYS A 33 -13.70 6.84 23.97
N ASP A 34 -13.84 6.21 25.14
CA ASP A 34 -13.41 4.83 25.37
C ASP A 34 -14.27 3.84 24.58
N HIS A 35 -15.59 4.06 24.55
CA HIS A 35 -16.52 3.26 23.74
C HIS A 35 -16.20 3.36 22.25
N PHE A 36 -15.95 4.59 21.77
CA PHE A 36 -15.62 4.85 20.37
C PHE A 36 -14.29 4.22 19.97
N GLY A 37 -13.23 4.39 20.77
CA GLY A 37 -11.92 3.78 20.53
C GLY A 37 -11.98 2.25 20.50
N ALA A 38 -12.70 1.63 21.43
CA ALA A 38 -12.88 0.17 21.46
C ALA A 38 -13.67 -0.36 20.25
N SER A 39 -14.67 0.39 19.80
CA SER A 39 -15.49 0.02 18.63
C SER A 39 -14.71 0.16 17.32
N LEU A 40 -13.96 1.25 17.16
CA LEU A 40 -13.12 1.47 15.98
C LEU A 40 -11.99 0.46 15.86
N ALA A 41 -11.37 0.09 16.98
CA ALA A 41 -10.32 -0.93 17.01
C ALA A 41 -10.84 -2.35 16.68
N ALA A 42 -12.16 -2.60 16.80
CA ALA A 42 -12.76 -3.86 16.37
C ALA A 42 -12.80 -4.01 14.84
N LEU A 43 -12.71 -2.90 14.08
CA LEU A 43 -12.66 -2.89 12.60
C LEU A 43 -11.22 -3.00 12.06
N SER A 44 -10.21 -2.74 12.90
CA SER A 44 -8.79 -2.82 12.50
C SER A 44 -8.33 -4.22 12.03
N PRO A 45 -8.76 -5.36 12.59
CA PRO A 45 -8.27 -6.68 12.15
C PRO A 45 -8.55 -6.94 10.67
N ALA A 46 -9.78 -6.69 10.21
CA ALA A 46 -10.17 -6.94 8.82
C ALA A 46 -9.31 -6.08 7.87
N ARG A 47 -9.11 -4.80 8.19
CA ARG A 47 -8.25 -3.89 7.41
C ARG A 47 -6.78 -4.32 7.40
N ILE A 48 -6.24 -4.80 8.52
CA ILE A 48 -4.87 -5.34 8.58
C ILE A 48 -4.76 -6.57 7.67
N SER A 49 -5.77 -7.45 7.66
CA SER A 49 -5.81 -8.58 6.72
C SER A 49 -5.84 -8.12 5.26
N VAL A 50 -6.55 -7.04 4.92
CA VAL A 50 -6.51 -6.46 3.57
C VAL A 50 -5.11 -5.98 3.18
N VAL A 51 -4.39 -5.34 4.12
CA VAL A 51 -2.98 -4.95 3.89
C VAL A 51 -2.14 -6.20 3.61
N GLN A 52 -2.31 -7.29 4.39
CA GLN A 52 -1.58 -8.55 4.18
C GLN A 52 -1.89 -9.17 2.81
N MET A 53 -3.16 -9.20 2.39
CA MET A 53 -3.58 -9.68 1.08
C MET A 53 -3.00 -8.85 -0.05
N SER A 54 -2.98 -7.52 0.10
CA SER A 54 -2.40 -6.62 -0.90
C SER A 54 -0.88 -6.84 -1.05
N VAL A 55 -0.17 -7.06 0.07
CA VAL A 55 1.26 -7.43 0.05
C VAL A 55 1.47 -8.81 -0.58
N ALA A 56 0.58 -9.78 -0.36
CA ALA A 56 0.67 -11.08 -1.03
C ALA A 56 0.52 -10.94 -2.56
N ASN A 57 -0.43 -10.12 -3.02
CA ASN A 57 -0.61 -9.83 -4.44
C ASN A 57 0.61 -9.14 -5.07
N LEU A 58 1.24 -8.21 -4.33
CA LEU A 58 2.50 -7.58 -4.73
C LEU A 58 3.60 -8.63 -4.94
N LYS A 59 3.82 -9.51 -3.97
CA LYS A 59 4.82 -10.58 -4.06
C LYS A 59 4.58 -11.46 -5.27
N LEU A 60 3.33 -11.91 -5.48
CA LEU A 60 2.98 -12.75 -6.63
C LEU A 60 3.27 -12.05 -7.97
N ALA A 61 2.77 -10.83 -8.15
CA ALA A 61 2.92 -10.11 -9.41
C ALA A 61 4.38 -9.80 -9.74
N LEU A 62 5.15 -9.31 -8.74
CA LEU A 62 6.55 -8.94 -8.92
C LEU A 62 7.46 -10.15 -9.13
N SER A 63 7.23 -11.27 -8.42
CA SER A 63 7.98 -12.50 -8.67
C SER A 63 7.81 -12.97 -10.12
N ILE A 64 6.59 -12.89 -10.68
CA ILE A 64 6.35 -13.23 -12.09
C ILE A 64 7.07 -12.25 -13.02
N ALA A 65 6.86 -10.94 -12.83
CA ALA A 65 7.37 -9.94 -13.75
C ALA A 65 8.90 -9.81 -13.74
N ILE A 66 9.55 -9.93 -12.58
CA ILE A 66 11.01 -9.81 -12.46
C ILE A 66 11.70 -11.06 -13.01
N ARG A 67 11.23 -12.27 -12.69
CA ARG A 67 11.76 -13.51 -13.29
C ARG A 67 11.56 -13.54 -14.81
N PHE A 68 10.40 -13.11 -15.30
CA PHE A 68 10.17 -12.91 -16.72
C PHE A 68 11.16 -11.90 -17.32
N SER A 69 11.36 -10.76 -16.66
CA SER A 69 12.23 -9.69 -17.18
C SER A 69 13.70 -10.10 -17.24
N ALA A 70 14.14 -10.95 -16.32
CA ALA A 70 15.50 -11.50 -16.29
C ALA A 70 15.76 -12.55 -17.39
N THR A 71 14.71 -13.18 -17.93
CA THR A 71 14.83 -14.28 -18.90
C THR A 71 14.39 -13.88 -20.30
N ARG A 72 13.44 -12.95 -20.43
CA ARG A 72 12.99 -12.42 -21.71
C ARG A 72 14.06 -11.51 -22.30
N ARG A 73 14.55 -11.86 -23.49
CA ARG A 73 15.41 -11.01 -24.31
C ARG A 73 14.59 -10.34 -25.41
N GLN A 74 14.88 -9.07 -25.70
CA GLN A 74 14.27 -8.33 -26.80
C GLN A 74 15.07 -7.06 -27.06
N PHE A 75 15.58 -6.90 -28.29
CA PHE A 75 16.53 -5.84 -28.67
C PHE A 75 17.84 -5.91 -27.87
N GLY A 76 18.81 -5.07 -28.24
CA GLY A 76 20.06 -4.94 -27.49
C GLY A 76 21.03 -3.95 -28.14
N PRO A 77 22.30 -3.98 -27.73
CA PRO A 77 23.32 -3.05 -28.23
C PRO A 77 23.55 -3.17 -29.74
N THR A 78 23.29 -4.35 -30.30
CA THR A 78 23.38 -4.67 -31.73
C THR A 78 22.19 -5.51 -32.17
N ASP A 79 21.98 -5.62 -33.48
CA ASP A 79 20.86 -6.40 -34.05
C ASP A 79 20.97 -7.91 -33.77
N ASP A 80 22.18 -8.42 -33.55
CA ASP A 80 22.45 -9.86 -33.32
C ASP A 80 22.53 -10.23 -31.83
N GLU A 81 22.58 -9.24 -30.93
CA GLU A 81 22.75 -9.45 -29.49
C GLU A 81 21.54 -8.92 -28.72
N GLU A 82 20.57 -9.80 -28.45
CA GLU A 82 19.49 -9.45 -27.54
C GLU A 82 19.88 -9.60 -26.07
N ILE A 83 19.56 -8.59 -25.26
CA ILE A 83 19.81 -8.59 -23.81
C ILE A 83 18.51 -8.81 -23.02
N PRO A 84 18.57 -9.33 -21.77
CA PRO A 84 17.40 -9.44 -20.92
C PRO A 84 16.71 -8.08 -20.75
N VAL A 85 15.38 -8.04 -20.79
CA VAL A 85 14.66 -6.76 -20.71
C VAL A 85 14.86 -6.07 -19.36
N LEU A 86 15.23 -6.82 -18.30
CA LEU A 86 15.63 -6.27 -17.00
C LEU A 86 16.89 -5.37 -17.08
N GLU A 87 17.72 -5.50 -18.11
CA GLU A 87 18.90 -4.65 -18.30
C GLU A 87 18.53 -3.21 -18.72
N TYR A 88 17.31 -2.98 -19.21
CA TYR A 88 16.88 -1.63 -19.58
C TYR A 88 16.44 -0.82 -18.36
N GLN A 89 16.98 0.40 -18.24
CA GLN A 89 16.62 1.36 -17.19
C GLN A 89 15.09 1.57 -17.07
N MET A 90 14.37 1.59 -18.19
CA MET A 90 12.91 1.72 -18.18
C MET A 90 12.22 0.54 -17.50
N GLN A 91 12.67 -0.69 -17.76
CA GLN A 91 12.10 -1.89 -17.12
C GLN A 91 12.40 -1.90 -15.62
N GLN A 92 13.62 -1.51 -15.25
CA GLN A 92 14.04 -1.38 -13.85
C GLN A 92 13.20 -0.33 -13.11
N TRP A 93 13.08 0.87 -13.66
CA TRP A 93 12.32 1.98 -13.08
C TRP A 93 10.83 1.65 -12.91
N ARG A 94 10.24 0.86 -13.81
CA ARG A 94 8.83 0.45 -13.68
C ARG A 94 8.59 -0.64 -12.64
N LEU A 95 9.56 -1.53 -12.37
CA LEU A 95 9.37 -2.70 -11.50
C LEU A 95 10.04 -2.57 -10.12
N LEU A 96 11.29 -2.10 -10.06
CA LEU A 96 12.09 -2.11 -8.83
C LEU A 96 11.57 -1.18 -7.73
N PRO A 97 10.94 -0.03 -8.03
CA PRO A 97 10.27 0.75 -6.98
C PRO A 97 9.10 0.01 -6.32
N TYR A 98 8.34 -0.80 -7.08
CA TYR A 98 7.31 -1.66 -6.49
C TYR A 98 7.91 -2.83 -5.71
N LEU A 99 9.07 -3.37 -6.13
CA LEU A 99 9.83 -4.33 -5.32
C LEU A 99 10.22 -3.72 -3.97
N ALA A 100 10.80 -2.52 -3.98
CA ALA A 100 11.11 -1.78 -2.76
C ALA A 100 9.87 -1.53 -1.88
N ALA A 101 8.75 -1.11 -2.49
CA ALA A 101 7.48 -0.94 -1.79
C ALA A 101 6.98 -2.26 -1.17
N THR A 102 7.18 -3.40 -1.83
CA THR A 102 6.78 -4.72 -1.31
C THR A 102 7.51 -5.06 -0.02
N TYR A 103 8.82 -4.81 0.05
CA TYR A 103 9.60 -5.04 1.27
C TYR A 103 9.20 -4.09 2.40
N ALA A 104 9.02 -2.80 2.10
CA ALA A 104 8.62 -1.82 3.09
C ALA A 104 7.21 -2.10 3.65
N LEU A 105 6.25 -2.43 2.77
CA LEU A 105 4.88 -2.76 3.16
C LEU A 105 4.78 -4.12 3.87
N ASP A 106 5.59 -5.11 3.50
CA ASP A 106 5.67 -6.39 4.21
C ASP A 106 6.18 -6.21 5.65
N HIS A 107 7.22 -5.40 5.84
CA HIS A 107 7.70 -5.05 7.17
C HIS A 107 6.65 -4.25 7.95
N PHE A 108 6.01 -3.26 7.32
CA PHE A 108 4.95 -2.48 7.93
C PHE A 108 3.78 -3.35 8.41
N VAL A 109 3.28 -4.28 7.57
CA VAL A 109 2.12 -5.09 7.95
C VAL A 109 2.44 -6.09 9.07
N LYS A 110 3.66 -6.63 9.10
CA LYS A 110 4.15 -7.47 10.20
C LYS A 110 4.19 -6.70 11.52
N THR A 111 4.78 -5.51 11.52
CA THR A 111 4.85 -4.65 12.73
C THR A 111 3.46 -4.13 13.13
N LEU A 112 2.59 -3.79 12.18
CA LEU A 112 1.21 -3.40 12.45
C LEU A 112 0.41 -4.56 13.08
N PHE A 113 0.64 -5.79 12.64
CA PHE A 113 0.05 -6.96 13.26
C PHE A 113 0.54 -7.16 14.70
N MET A 114 1.82 -6.93 14.98
CA MET A 114 2.34 -6.96 16.35
C MET A 114 1.69 -5.91 17.26
N ASN A 115 1.50 -4.68 16.75
CA ASN A 115 0.76 -3.63 17.46
C ASN A 115 -0.69 -4.04 17.76
N PHE A 116 -1.32 -4.77 16.84
CA PHE A 116 -2.65 -5.34 17.05
C PHE A 116 -2.66 -6.41 18.14
N ILE A 117 -1.64 -7.28 18.19
CA ILE A 117 -1.48 -8.26 19.26
C ILE A 117 -1.28 -7.57 20.61
N GLU A 118 -0.44 -6.54 20.70
CA GLU A 118 -0.26 -5.73 21.91
C GLU A 118 -1.59 -5.15 22.40
N PHE A 119 -2.36 -4.55 21.49
CA PHE A 119 -3.69 -4.03 21.80
C PHE A 119 -4.64 -5.14 22.30
N LYS A 120 -4.64 -6.33 21.67
CA LYS A 120 -5.46 -7.47 22.11
C LYS A 120 -5.07 -7.96 23.51
N ILE A 121 -3.78 -8.00 23.83
CA ILE A 121 -3.30 -8.35 25.16
C ILE A 121 -3.82 -7.33 26.20
N SER A 122 -3.74 -6.03 25.90
CA SER A 122 -4.26 -4.96 26.78
C SER A 122 -5.79 -5.08 27.05
N LEU A 123 -6.55 -5.64 26.10
CA LEU A 123 -7.98 -5.91 26.27
C LEU A 123 -8.23 -7.06 27.25
N VAL A 124 -7.43 -8.12 27.17
CA VAL A 124 -7.54 -9.32 28.02
C VAL A 124 -7.10 -9.02 29.45
N MET A 125 -6.00 -8.27 29.62
CA MET A 125 -5.45 -7.92 30.93
C MET A 125 -6.31 -6.91 31.72
N LYS A 126 -7.45 -6.47 31.16
CA LYS A 126 -8.38 -5.48 31.75
C LYS A 126 -7.68 -4.20 32.20
N GLU A 127 -6.58 -3.82 31.54
CA GLU A 127 -5.96 -2.53 31.76
C GLU A 127 -7.00 -1.44 31.50
N LYS A 128 -7.31 -0.67 32.54
CA LYS A 128 -8.15 0.53 32.45
C LYS A 128 -7.19 1.71 32.48
N SER A 129 -6.82 2.19 31.31
CA SER A 129 -5.91 3.34 31.20
C SER A 129 -6.20 4.15 29.94
N ARG A 130 -5.97 5.46 30.03
CA ARG A 130 -5.95 6.37 28.88
C ARG A 130 -5.06 5.83 27.75
N ARG A 131 -3.92 5.20 28.11
CA ARG A 131 -2.99 4.55 27.17
C ARG A 131 -3.68 3.51 26.29
N LYS A 132 -4.60 2.71 26.83
CA LYS A 132 -5.34 1.70 26.05
C LYS A 132 -6.27 2.32 24.99
N ALA A 133 -6.95 3.41 25.33
CA ALA A 133 -7.78 4.12 24.37
C ALA A 133 -6.90 4.69 23.25
N GLU A 134 -5.74 5.28 23.58
CA GLU A 134 -4.78 5.76 22.58
C GLU A 134 -4.21 4.65 21.70
N LEU A 135 -3.85 3.48 22.27
CA LEU A 135 -3.40 2.31 21.51
C LEU A 135 -4.43 1.93 20.43
N GLY A 136 -5.71 1.87 20.80
CA GLY A 136 -6.79 1.57 19.88
C GLY A 136 -6.97 2.64 18.79
N ARG A 137 -6.87 3.93 19.16
CA ARG A 137 -6.99 5.06 18.21
C ARG A 137 -5.87 5.08 17.19
N GLU A 138 -4.63 4.95 17.65
CA GLU A 138 -3.44 4.95 16.78
C GLU A 138 -3.45 3.72 15.86
N LEU A 139 -3.72 2.53 16.41
CA LEU A 139 -3.85 1.31 15.61
C LEU A 139 -4.91 1.46 14.51
N HIS A 140 -6.05 2.05 14.84
CA HIS A 140 -7.12 2.30 13.89
C HIS A 140 -6.70 3.28 12.80
N ALA A 141 -6.03 4.39 13.15
CA ALA A 141 -5.54 5.36 12.19
C ALA A 141 -4.51 4.75 11.22
N LEU A 142 -3.62 3.90 11.71
CA LEU A 142 -2.65 3.16 10.89
C LEU A 142 -3.34 2.14 9.97
N ALA A 143 -4.31 1.38 10.46
CA ALA A 143 -5.05 0.43 9.64
C ALA A 143 -5.93 1.11 8.59
N ALA A 144 -6.53 2.26 8.93
CA ALA A 144 -7.40 3.03 8.04
C ALA A 144 -6.65 3.68 6.87
N ALA A 145 -5.38 4.09 7.04
CA ALA A 145 -4.56 4.62 5.94
C ALA A 145 -3.66 3.55 5.29
N GLY A 146 -3.23 2.53 6.04
CA GLY A 146 -2.41 1.43 5.52
C GLY A 146 -3.13 0.59 4.48
N LYS A 147 -4.44 0.36 4.68
CA LYS A 147 -5.27 -0.40 3.73
C LYS A 147 -5.36 0.31 2.36
N PRO A 148 -5.73 1.61 2.27
CA PRO A 148 -5.65 2.35 1.01
C PRO A 148 -4.29 2.31 0.35
N LEU A 149 -3.21 2.61 1.10
CA LEU A 149 -1.86 2.61 0.56
C LEU A 149 -1.47 1.26 -0.05
N ALA A 150 -1.65 0.17 0.69
CA ALA A 150 -1.25 -1.16 0.22
C ALA A 150 -2.12 -1.66 -0.94
N SER A 151 -3.45 -1.47 -0.87
CA SER A 151 -4.37 -1.92 -1.92
C SER A 151 -4.19 -1.17 -3.24
N TRP A 152 -4.02 0.16 -3.21
CA TRP A 152 -3.70 0.92 -4.42
C TRP A 152 -2.31 0.58 -4.98
N THR A 153 -1.31 0.41 -4.11
CA THR A 153 0.03 0.02 -4.55
C THR A 153 0.00 -1.35 -5.23
N ALA A 154 -0.70 -2.33 -4.65
CA ALA A 154 -0.86 -3.66 -5.25
C ALA A 154 -1.63 -3.63 -6.57
N GLN A 155 -2.68 -2.81 -6.67
CA GLN A 155 -3.46 -2.65 -7.90
C GLN A 155 -2.60 -2.10 -9.04
N GLN A 156 -1.84 -1.04 -8.77
CA GLN A 156 -0.97 -0.40 -9.75
C GLN A 156 0.20 -1.33 -10.13
N ALA A 157 0.84 -1.95 -9.15
CA ALA A 157 1.93 -2.90 -9.38
C ALA A 157 1.49 -4.10 -10.21
N ALA A 158 0.33 -4.70 -9.94
CA ALA A 158 -0.18 -5.83 -10.72
C ALA A 158 -0.41 -5.43 -12.18
N GLN A 159 -0.94 -4.22 -12.42
CA GLN A 159 -1.14 -3.71 -13.76
C GLN A 159 0.19 -3.41 -14.49
N GLU A 160 1.16 -2.80 -13.79
CA GLU A 160 2.50 -2.56 -14.33
C GLU A 160 3.25 -3.86 -14.63
N CYS A 161 3.19 -4.85 -13.73
CA CYS A 161 3.75 -6.19 -13.94
C CYS A 161 3.17 -6.85 -15.19
N ARG A 162 1.84 -6.73 -15.39
CA ARG A 162 1.16 -7.25 -16.59
C ARG A 162 1.70 -6.63 -17.88
N GLU A 163 1.88 -5.32 -17.89
CA GLU A 163 2.40 -4.59 -19.05
C GLU A 163 3.90 -4.83 -19.29
N ALA A 164 4.69 -4.92 -18.22
CA ALA A 164 6.11 -5.24 -18.25
C ALA A 164 6.39 -6.65 -18.82
N CYS A 165 5.41 -7.55 -18.72
CA CYS A 165 5.44 -8.88 -19.35
C CYS A 165 4.98 -8.91 -20.82
N GLY A 166 4.71 -7.74 -21.43
CA GLY A 166 4.28 -7.62 -22.82
C GLY A 166 3.05 -8.47 -23.16
N GLY A 167 3.03 -9.03 -24.37
CA GLY A 167 1.93 -9.90 -24.82
C GLY A 167 1.74 -11.15 -23.94
N HIS A 168 2.81 -11.68 -23.36
CA HIS A 168 2.72 -12.83 -22.46
C HIS A 168 1.98 -12.49 -21.17
N GLY A 169 2.08 -11.24 -20.68
CA GLY A 169 1.32 -10.79 -19.50
C GLY A 169 -0.20 -10.83 -19.69
N TYR A 170 -0.70 -10.86 -20.93
CA TYR A 170 -2.14 -10.95 -21.22
C TYR A 170 -2.69 -12.38 -21.16
N LEU A 171 -1.84 -13.40 -21.30
CA LEU A 171 -2.29 -14.80 -21.30
C LEU A 171 -2.76 -15.19 -19.90
N SER A 172 -3.99 -15.71 -19.77
CA SER A 172 -4.59 -16.07 -18.48
C SER A 172 -3.76 -17.07 -17.68
N MET A 173 -3.09 -18.01 -18.36
CA MET A 173 -2.15 -18.97 -17.75
C MET A 173 -1.01 -18.32 -16.95
N ASN A 174 -0.70 -17.04 -17.18
CA ASN A 174 0.34 -16.30 -16.46
C ASN A 174 -0.19 -15.52 -15.25
N ARG A 175 -1.51 -15.56 -15.00
CA ARG A 175 -2.21 -15.08 -13.79
C ARG A 175 -2.10 -13.60 -13.43
N LEU A 176 -1.33 -12.78 -14.15
CA LEU A 176 -1.22 -11.34 -13.83
C LEU A 176 -2.57 -10.61 -13.92
N GLY A 177 -3.46 -11.03 -14.84
CA GLY A 177 -4.85 -10.55 -14.88
C GLY A 177 -5.66 -10.98 -13.66
N ASP A 178 -5.54 -12.23 -13.23
CA ASP A 178 -6.26 -12.77 -12.06
C ASP A 178 -5.78 -12.12 -10.77
N ILE A 179 -4.47 -11.96 -10.58
CA ILE A 179 -3.88 -11.28 -9.40
C ILE A 179 -4.40 -9.85 -9.30
N ARG A 180 -4.51 -9.13 -10.42
CA ARG A 180 -5.12 -7.80 -10.44
C ARG A 180 -6.60 -7.87 -10.03
N ASN A 181 -7.37 -8.77 -10.63
CA ASN A 181 -8.80 -8.94 -10.32
C ASN A 181 -9.05 -9.32 -8.85
N GLU A 182 -8.16 -10.13 -8.26
CA GLU A 182 -8.19 -10.51 -6.85
C GLU A 182 -7.89 -9.32 -5.94
N ASN A 183 -7.10 -8.34 -6.40
CA ASN A 183 -6.79 -7.15 -5.64
C ASN A 183 -7.85 -6.04 -5.75
N ASP A 184 -8.54 -5.89 -6.88
CA ASP A 184 -9.48 -4.78 -7.11
C ASP A 184 -10.55 -4.61 -5.98
N PRO A 185 -11.16 -5.69 -5.44
CA PRO A 185 -12.07 -5.57 -4.30
C PRO A 185 -11.44 -5.02 -3.01
N ASN A 186 -10.13 -5.22 -2.82
CA ASN A 186 -9.40 -4.67 -1.67
C ASN A 186 -9.46 -3.14 -1.64
N CYS A 187 -9.69 -2.46 -2.75
CA CYS A 187 -9.85 -1.01 -2.77
C CYS A 187 -11.21 -0.52 -2.23
N THR A 188 -12.19 -1.42 -2.07
CA THR A 188 -13.60 -1.06 -1.79
C THR A 188 -14.15 -1.65 -0.50
N TYR A 189 -14.01 -2.97 -0.27
CA TYR A 189 -14.56 -3.58 0.94
C TYR A 189 -13.77 -3.18 2.19
N GLU A 190 -14.35 -3.43 3.37
CA GLU A 190 -13.79 -3.01 4.68
C GLU A 190 -13.55 -1.50 4.80
N GLY A 191 -14.25 -0.74 3.95
CA GLY A 191 -14.25 0.71 3.85
C GLY A 191 -13.64 1.19 2.53
N ASP A 192 -14.35 2.07 1.81
CA ASP A 192 -13.82 2.73 0.61
C ASP A 192 -12.49 3.45 0.92
N ASN A 193 -11.51 3.32 0.03
CA ASN A 193 -10.17 3.85 0.27
C ASN A 193 -10.15 5.37 0.54
N ASN A 194 -10.93 6.16 -0.20
CA ASN A 194 -10.96 7.62 -0.03
C ASN A 194 -11.66 8.03 1.26
N VAL A 195 -12.73 7.31 1.64
CA VAL A 195 -13.47 7.57 2.88
C VAL A 195 -12.65 7.19 4.12
N LEU A 196 -11.88 6.11 4.06
CA LEU A 196 -11.09 5.65 5.21
C LEU A 196 -10.00 6.65 5.63
N LEU A 197 -9.39 7.34 4.68
CA LEU A 197 -8.33 8.33 4.95
C LEU A 197 -8.82 9.46 5.86
N GLN A 198 -10.12 9.76 5.85
CA GLN A 198 -10.71 10.75 6.76
C GLN A 198 -10.55 10.37 8.23
N GLN A 199 -10.54 9.06 8.55
CA GLN A 199 -10.35 8.58 9.93
C GLN A 199 -8.94 8.90 10.42
N THR A 200 -7.94 8.71 9.56
CA THR A 200 -6.54 9.01 9.86
C THR A 200 -6.28 10.52 9.92
N SER A 201 -6.82 11.30 8.99
CA SER A 201 -6.64 12.77 9.03
C SER A 201 -7.27 13.39 10.28
N ASN A 202 -8.44 12.90 10.71
CA ASN A 202 -9.07 13.34 11.94
C ASN A 202 -8.25 12.97 13.19
N TYR A 203 -7.61 11.80 13.19
CA TYR A 203 -6.65 11.43 14.23
C TYR A 203 -5.48 12.41 14.27
N LEU A 204 -4.90 12.78 13.12
CA LEU A 204 -3.78 13.73 13.06
C LEU A 204 -4.18 15.15 13.52
N LEU A 205 -5.33 15.67 13.06
CA LEU A 205 -5.84 16.97 13.50
C LEU A 205 -6.14 17.02 15.01
N SER A 206 -6.45 15.88 15.63
CA SER A 206 -6.66 15.83 17.09
C SER A 206 -5.39 16.17 17.87
N TRP A 207 -4.19 15.88 17.34
CA TRP A 207 -2.93 16.20 17.99
C TRP A 207 -2.59 17.70 17.96
N VAL A 208 -3.03 18.42 16.92
CA VAL A 208 -2.97 19.89 16.87
C VAL A 208 -3.76 20.48 18.04
N THR A 209 -4.95 19.95 18.29
CA THR A 209 -5.80 20.36 19.41
C THR A 209 -5.10 20.10 20.75
N VAL A 210 -4.51 18.92 20.94
CA VAL A 210 -3.76 18.55 22.16
C VAL A 210 -2.60 19.51 22.42
N LYS A 211 -1.84 19.86 21.38
CA LYS A 211 -0.68 20.77 21.52
C LYS A 211 -1.11 22.20 21.87
N HIS A 212 -2.09 22.74 21.16
CA HIS A 212 -2.49 24.15 21.32
C HIS A 212 -3.41 24.40 22.53
N GLN A 213 -4.35 23.50 22.81
CA GLN A 213 -5.34 23.70 23.88
C GLN A 213 -4.91 23.06 25.19
N ASP A 214 -4.50 21.80 25.17
CA ASP A 214 -4.18 21.04 26.39
C ASP A 214 -2.73 21.29 26.87
N LYS A 215 -1.89 21.91 26.04
CA LYS A 215 -0.44 22.15 26.28
C LYS A 215 0.32 20.89 26.72
N ALA A 216 -0.14 19.73 26.26
CA ALA A 216 0.46 18.44 26.58
C ALA A 216 1.54 18.07 25.54
N PRO A 217 2.55 17.25 25.94
CA PRO A 217 3.50 16.70 24.98
C PRO A 217 2.80 15.79 23.96
N ILE A 218 3.26 15.81 22.71
CA ILE A 218 2.78 14.89 21.68
C ILE A 218 3.52 13.56 21.82
N GLU A 219 2.88 12.60 22.50
CA GLU A 219 3.39 11.25 22.66
C GLU A 219 2.30 10.23 22.37
N SER A 220 2.55 9.41 21.36
CA SER A 220 1.66 8.31 20.94
C SER A 220 2.23 6.95 21.35
N PRO A 221 1.39 5.97 21.71
CA PRO A 221 1.86 4.66 22.16
C PRO A 221 2.84 3.94 21.22
N PHE A 222 2.66 4.03 19.90
CA PHE A 222 3.57 3.45 18.91
C PHE A 222 4.57 4.47 18.33
N GLY A 223 4.59 5.68 18.88
CA GLY A 223 5.54 6.74 18.51
C GLY A 223 5.31 7.37 17.13
N THR A 224 4.22 7.05 16.43
CA THR A 224 4.07 7.40 15.00
C THR A 224 3.91 8.89 14.75
N VAL A 225 3.50 9.66 15.75
CA VAL A 225 3.32 11.11 15.67
C VAL A 225 4.27 11.89 16.59
N ASN A 226 5.21 11.23 17.27
CA ASN A 226 6.07 11.89 18.27
C ASN A 226 6.95 13.00 17.64
N PHE A 227 7.31 12.87 16.36
CA PHE A 227 8.07 13.89 15.65
C PHE A 227 7.31 15.23 15.52
N LEU A 228 5.98 15.24 15.69
CA LEU A 228 5.21 16.49 15.72
C LEU A 228 5.53 17.35 16.95
N GLU A 229 6.22 16.82 17.96
CA GLU A 229 6.70 17.62 19.08
C GLU A 229 7.68 18.73 18.60
N ASP A 230 8.48 18.42 17.58
CA ASP A 230 9.44 19.34 16.95
C ASP A 230 8.84 20.12 15.76
N TYR A 231 7.51 20.23 15.68
CA TYR A 231 6.76 20.77 14.54
C TYR A 231 7.34 22.08 13.95
N HIS A 232 7.60 23.09 14.79
CA HIS A 232 8.12 24.39 14.33
C HIS A 232 9.56 24.30 13.81
N TYR A 233 10.40 23.46 14.42
CA TYR A 233 11.76 23.23 13.98
C TYR A 233 11.76 22.48 12.64
N ILE A 234 10.91 21.47 12.50
CA ILE A 234 10.77 20.71 11.26
C ILE A 234 10.36 21.64 10.13
N LEU A 235 9.33 22.48 10.30
CA LEU A 235 8.87 23.40 9.26
C LEU A 235 9.90 24.45 8.83
N SER A 236 10.86 24.80 9.70
CA SER A 236 11.95 25.72 9.35
C SER A 236 13.05 25.08 8.50
N GLN A 237 13.09 23.75 8.42
CA GLN A 237 14.07 23.02 7.60
C GLN A 237 13.78 23.17 6.10
N LYS A 238 14.83 22.95 5.31
CA LYS A 238 14.80 22.88 3.85
C LYS A 238 15.42 21.57 3.38
N PHE A 239 15.27 21.27 2.10
CA PHE A 239 15.96 20.13 1.49
C PHE A 239 17.48 20.38 1.47
N ILE A 240 18.24 19.49 2.10
CA ILE A 240 19.69 19.68 2.34
C ILE A 240 20.59 18.82 1.44
N ALA A 241 20.06 17.83 0.73
CA ALA A 241 20.89 16.94 -0.08
C ALA A 241 21.50 17.73 -1.26
N SER A 242 22.80 17.55 -1.45
CA SER A 242 23.60 18.30 -2.42
C SER A 242 23.93 17.51 -3.68
N SER A 243 23.60 16.21 -3.69
CA SER A 243 23.86 15.29 -4.78
C SER A 243 22.83 14.16 -4.83
N ALA A 244 22.83 13.39 -5.92
CA ALA A 244 22.08 12.14 -6.00
C ALA A 244 22.58 11.10 -4.98
N GLU A 245 23.88 11.10 -4.66
CA GLU A 245 24.48 10.17 -3.70
C GLU A 245 23.92 10.39 -2.29
N ASP A 246 23.83 11.65 -1.86
CA ASP A 246 23.22 12.03 -0.58
C ASP A 246 21.77 11.52 -0.49
N CYS A 247 21.00 11.63 -1.58
CA CYS A 247 19.60 11.22 -1.64
C CYS A 247 19.42 9.71 -1.46
N MET A 248 20.42 8.89 -1.81
CA MET A 248 20.37 7.43 -1.63
C MET A 248 20.42 7.00 -0.15
N ASN A 249 20.58 7.94 0.79
CA ASN A 249 20.34 7.67 2.21
C ASN A 249 18.86 7.87 2.54
N SER A 250 18.18 6.81 2.97
CA SER A 250 16.76 6.84 3.38
C SER A 250 16.40 7.87 4.46
N SER A 251 17.37 8.39 5.24
CA SER A 251 17.16 9.52 6.15
C SER A 251 16.75 10.82 5.43
N VAL A 252 17.17 11.02 4.17
CA VAL A 252 16.81 12.19 3.36
C VAL A 252 15.32 12.22 3.02
N PRO A 253 14.73 11.20 2.35
CA PRO A 253 13.29 11.18 2.12
C PRO A 253 12.50 11.14 3.43
N LEU A 254 13.02 10.53 4.49
CA LEU A 254 12.37 10.51 5.80
C LEU A 254 12.22 11.92 6.40
N ALA A 255 13.29 12.74 6.34
CA ALA A 255 13.23 14.14 6.78
C ALA A 255 12.23 14.96 5.93
N ALA A 256 12.22 14.73 4.62
CA ALA A 256 11.27 15.38 3.71
C ALA A 256 9.82 15.00 4.04
N TYR A 257 9.56 13.73 4.37
CA TYR A 257 8.22 13.29 4.79
C TYR A 257 7.80 13.89 6.13
N LYS A 258 8.69 13.97 7.12
CA LYS A 258 8.38 14.65 8.40
C LYS A 258 7.96 16.10 8.14
N TRP A 259 8.70 16.80 7.28
CA TRP A 259 8.35 18.15 6.85
C TRP A 259 6.99 18.19 6.13
N LEU A 260 6.77 17.29 5.17
CA LEU A 260 5.54 17.22 4.37
C LEU A 260 4.30 16.98 5.24
N VAL A 261 4.39 16.07 6.22
CA VAL A 261 3.30 15.80 7.15
C VAL A 261 3.01 17.02 8.02
N CYS A 262 4.03 17.69 8.56
CA CYS A 262 3.83 18.93 9.32
C CYS A 262 3.17 20.03 8.46
N TYR A 263 3.63 20.22 7.21
CA TYR A 263 3.09 21.22 6.30
C TYR A 263 1.62 20.92 5.94
N LEU A 264 1.31 19.68 5.55
CA LEU A 264 -0.06 19.28 5.23
C LEU A 264 -0.97 19.30 6.46
N LEU A 265 -0.43 19.07 7.66
CA LEU A 265 -1.18 19.19 8.90
C LEU A 265 -1.57 20.64 9.16
N GLN A 266 -0.63 21.58 8.95
CA GLN A 266 -0.89 23.03 9.04
C GLN A 266 -1.99 23.46 8.08
N GLU A 267 -1.82 23.13 6.80
CA GLU A 267 -2.75 23.54 5.75
C GLU A 267 -4.14 22.94 5.95
N SER A 268 -4.20 21.69 6.42
CA SER A 268 -5.47 21.02 6.71
C SER A 268 -6.18 21.66 7.90
N ASP A 269 -5.47 21.98 8.98
CA ASP A 269 -6.05 22.65 10.15
C ASP A 269 -6.57 24.05 9.79
N LEU A 270 -5.75 24.84 9.08
CA LEU A 270 -6.13 26.15 8.57
C LEU A 270 -7.37 26.07 7.70
N LYS A 271 -7.46 25.08 6.80
CA LYS A 271 -8.62 24.90 5.92
C LYS A 271 -9.89 24.58 6.68
N VAL A 272 -9.81 23.66 7.64
CA VAL A 272 -10.94 23.28 8.50
C VAL A 272 -11.42 24.49 9.30
N ASN A 273 -10.49 25.24 9.90
CA ASN A 273 -10.81 26.43 10.69
C ASN A 273 -11.43 27.54 9.83
N GLN A 274 -10.92 27.77 8.62
CA GLN A 274 -11.51 28.70 7.65
C GLN A 274 -12.97 28.33 7.34
N LYS A 275 -13.27 27.03 7.13
CA LYS A 275 -14.63 26.57 6.86
C LYS A 275 -15.57 26.77 8.05
N LYS A 276 -15.10 26.51 9.27
CA LYS A 276 -15.86 26.80 10.49
C LYS A 276 -16.17 28.29 10.64
N GLN A 277 -15.18 29.15 10.38
CA GLN A 277 -15.35 30.61 10.42
C GLN A 277 -16.33 31.11 9.35
N SER A 278 -16.46 30.42 8.22
CA SER A 278 -17.50 30.72 7.22
C SER A 278 -18.91 30.25 7.58
N GLY A 279 -19.13 29.75 8.80
CA GLY A 279 -20.43 29.31 9.30
C GLY A 279 -20.83 27.88 8.95
N CYS A 280 -19.92 27.08 8.36
CA CYS A 280 -20.17 25.65 8.15
C CYS A 280 -20.25 24.92 9.49
N SER A 281 -21.13 23.92 9.56
CA SER A 281 -21.13 22.96 10.67
C SER A 281 -19.80 22.18 10.75
N ASP A 282 -19.51 21.57 11.90
CA ASP A 282 -18.32 20.72 12.06
C ASP A 282 -18.24 19.59 11.03
N PHE A 283 -19.39 19.02 10.65
CA PHE A 283 -19.49 18.00 9.62
C PHE A 283 -19.10 18.56 8.24
N GLU A 284 -19.71 19.67 7.82
CA GLU A 284 -19.44 20.30 6.53
C GLU A 284 -18.00 20.80 6.44
N ALA A 285 -17.47 21.39 7.51
CA ALA A 285 -16.09 21.85 7.55
C ALA A 285 -15.09 20.70 7.34
N ARG A 286 -15.32 19.56 7.98
CA ARG A 286 -14.48 18.36 7.78
C ARG A 286 -14.66 17.77 6.38
N ASN A 287 -15.88 17.66 5.88
CA ASN A 287 -16.15 17.12 4.55
C ASN A 287 -15.53 17.99 3.44
N ASN A 288 -15.67 19.31 3.55
CA ASN A 288 -15.22 20.27 2.54
C ASN A 288 -13.73 20.62 2.65
N SER A 289 -12.98 19.92 3.52
CA SER A 289 -11.53 20.06 3.70
C SER A 289 -10.78 18.75 3.39
N GLN A 290 -11.40 17.82 2.65
CA GLN A 290 -10.78 16.54 2.31
C GLN A 290 -9.81 16.64 1.14
N VAL A 291 -10.30 17.01 -0.04
CA VAL A 291 -9.52 17.02 -1.29
C VAL A 291 -8.38 18.04 -1.19
N TYR A 292 -7.15 17.61 -1.53
CA TYR A 292 -5.88 18.35 -1.43
C TYR A 292 -5.37 18.69 -0.02
N TYR A 293 -6.17 18.49 1.03
CA TYR A 293 -5.80 18.79 2.42
C TYR A 293 -5.78 17.51 3.26
N CYS A 294 -6.87 17.20 3.97
CA CYS A 294 -6.93 16.07 4.92
C CYS A 294 -6.63 14.73 4.25
N HIS A 295 -7.08 14.52 3.01
CA HIS A 295 -6.77 13.32 2.24
C HIS A 295 -5.26 13.18 1.99
N SER A 296 -4.62 14.24 1.49
CA SER A 296 -3.19 14.27 1.21
C SER A 296 -2.37 14.07 2.49
N LEU A 297 -2.79 14.70 3.59
CA LEU A 297 -2.19 14.55 4.91
C LEU A 297 -2.18 13.08 5.36
N ALA A 298 -3.32 12.38 5.24
CA ALA A 298 -3.41 10.97 5.64
C ALA A 298 -2.48 10.06 4.82
N ILE A 299 -2.35 10.32 3.51
CA ILE A 299 -1.45 9.58 2.62
C ILE A 299 0.02 9.84 2.96
N ALA A 300 0.43 11.10 3.06
CA ALA A 300 1.80 11.46 3.42
C ALA A 300 2.20 10.88 4.78
N PHE A 301 1.27 10.86 5.75
CA PHE A 301 1.51 10.29 7.07
C PHE A 301 1.73 8.77 7.02
N ILE A 302 0.92 8.02 6.26
CA ILE A 302 1.10 6.57 6.21
C ILE A 302 2.34 6.18 5.41
N GLU A 303 2.66 6.88 4.32
CA GLU A 303 3.90 6.68 3.57
C GLU A 303 5.13 6.97 4.43
N HIS A 304 5.12 8.07 5.18
CA HIS A 304 6.12 8.37 6.22
C HIS A 304 6.23 7.23 7.22
N THR A 305 5.12 6.74 7.76
CA THR A 305 5.14 5.70 8.80
C THR A 305 5.71 4.38 8.29
N VAL A 306 5.36 3.99 7.06
CA VAL A 306 5.93 2.80 6.39
C VAL A 306 7.44 2.99 6.18
N LEU A 307 7.86 4.15 5.68
CA LEU A 307 9.27 4.46 5.46
C LEU A 307 10.07 4.49 6.76
N GLN A 308 9.57 5.13 7.82
CA GLN A 308 10.22 5.22 9.13
C GLN A 308 10.46 3.83 9.70
N ARG A 309 9.43 2.96 9.74
CA ARG A 309 9.58 1.61 10.28
C ARG A 309 10.60 0.78 9.49
N TYR A 310 10.58 0.89 8.16
CA TYR A 310 11.53 0.17 7.35
C TYR A 310 12.95 0.75 7.48
N HIS A 311 13.08 2.07 7.55
CA HIS A 311 14.35 2.75 7.86
C HIS A 311 14.94 2.23 9.17
N ASP A 312 14.15 2.22 10.25
CA ASP A 312 14.58 1.74 11.56
C ASP A 312 15.04 0.27 11.49
N TYR A 313 14.25 -0.59 10.84
CA TYR A 313 14.61 -1.99 10.61
C TYR A 313 15.93 -2.14 9.85
N THR A 314 16.14 -1.39 8.77
CA THR A 314 17.37 -1.49 7.95
C THR A 314 18.62 -0.90 8.61
N HIS A 315 18.46 -0.10 9.66
CA HIS A 315 19.54 0.51 10.44
C HIS A 315 19.75 -0.17 11.80
N ASP A 316 18.93 -1.16 12.15
CA ASP A 316 19.07 -1.91 13.38
C ASP A 316 20.39 -2.73 13.37
N PRO A 317 21.25 -2.58 14.38
CA PRO A 317 22.54 -3.29 14.45
C PRO A 317 22.42 -4.81 14.55
N THR A 318 21.22 -5.34 14.87
CA THR A 318 20.94 -6.78 14.89
C THR A 318 20.78 -7.37 13.49
N ILE A 319 20.55 -6.55 12.45
CA ILE A 319 20.46 -7.02 11.07
C ILE A 319 21.85 -7.39 10.55
N PRO A 320 22.03 -8.59 9.94
CA PRO A 320 23.30 -9.01 9.38
C PRO A 320 23.92 -7.94 8.47
N SER A 321 25.18 -7.61 8.71
CA SER A 321 25.90 -6.56 7.97
C SER A 321 25.96 -6.83 6.46
N THR A 322 25.90 -8.09 6.04
CA THR A 322 25.85 -8.51 4.64
C THR A 322 24.53 -8.17 3.95
N LEU A 323 23.42 -8.06 4.69
CA LEU A 323 22.10 -7.73 4.15
C LEU A 323 21.78 -6.24 4.23
N GLN A 324 22.41 -5.50 5.14
CA GLN A 324 22.14 -4.07 5.32
C GLN A 324 22.27 -3.24 4.04
N PRO A 325 23.29 -3.43 3.16
CA PRO A 325 23.43 -2.61 1.96
C PRO A 325 22.20 -2.68 1.05
N VAL A 326 21.76 -3.88 0.67
CA VAL A 326 20.61 -4.07 -0.23
C VAL A 326 19.30 -3.60 0.42
N LEU A 327 19.12 -3.85 1.74
CA LEU A 327 17.94 -3.40 2.47
C LEU A 327 17.87 -1.86 2.55
N LYS A 328 18.99 -1.19 2.82
CA LYS A 328 19.07 0.29 2.84
C LYS A 328 18.79 0.88 1.46
N GLN A 329 19.27 0.25 0.39
CA GLN A 329 18.95 0.66 -0.99
C GLN A 329 17.45 0.53 -1.29
N LEU A 330 16.80 -0.56 -0.87
CA LEU A 330 15.34 -0.72 -0.99
C LEU A 330 14.61 0.37 -0.20
N SER A 331 15.07 0.69 1.01
CA SER A 331 14.48 1.73 1.86
C SER A 331 14.56 3.10 1.20
N ALA A 332 15.73 3.46 0.66
CA ALA A 332 15.92 4.71 -0.07
C ALA A 332 15.09 4.77 -1.35
N LEU A 333 15.04 3.67 -2.13
CA LEU A 333 14.28 3.62 -3.39
C LEU A 333 12.79 3.81 -3.14
N TYR A 334 12.22 3.08 -2.16
CA TYR A 334 10.82 3.25 -1.77
C TYR A 334 10.54 4.69 -1.32
N GLY A 335 11.39 5.24 -0.43
CA GLY A 335 11.24 6.58 0.09
C GLY A 335 11.24 7.65 -0.99
N LEU A 336 12.25 7.65 -1.87
CA LEU A 336 12.39 8.62 -2.96
C LEU A 336 11.30 8.47 -4.02
N TRP A 337 11.00 7.24 -4.46
CA TRP A 337 9.95 7.00 -5.46
C TRP A 337 8.58 7.45 -4.95
N SER A 338 8.24 7.13 -3.71
CA SER A 338 6.98 7.57 -3.11
C SER A 338 6.95 9.09 -2.94
N LEU A 339 8.04 9.68 -2.44
CA LEU A 339 8.16 11.13 -2.24
C LEU A 339 8.04 11.91 -3.55
N SER A 340 8.54 11.35 -4.66
CA SER A 340 8.50 12.00 -5.98
C SER A 340 7.07 12.37 -6.43
N LYS A 341 6.05 11.67 -5.93
CA LYS A 341 4.63 11.95 -6.17
C LYS A 341 4.13 13.22 -5.47
N HIS A 342 4.88 13.69 -4.47
CA HIS A 342 4.56 14.86 -3.64
C HIS A 342 5.41 16.09 -3.96
N MET A 343 6.25 16.03 -5.00
CA MET A 343 7.18 17.13 -5.33
C MET A 343 6.47 18.48 -5.47
N ALA A 344 5.30 18.52 -6.11
CA ALA A 344 4.54 19.76 -6.25
C ALA A 344 4.21 20.41 -4.90
N VAL A 345 3.84 19.63 -3.89
CA VAL A 345 3.51 20.12 -2.54
C VAL A 345 4.77 20.57 -1.80
N LEU A 346 5.88 19.83 -1.95
CA LEU A 346 7.17 20.21 -1.36
C LEU A 346 7.70 21.53 -1.91
N TYR A 347 7.49 21.81 -3.21
CA TYR A 347 7.78 23.11 -3.81
C TYR A 347 6.79 24.19 -3.34
N GLN A 348 5.49 23.89 -3.31
CA GLN A 348 4.45 24.84 -2.90
C GLN A 348 4.68 25.38 -1.48
N GLY A 349 4.99 24.53 -0.52
CA GLY A 349 5.31 24.98 0.84
C GLY A 349 6.79 25.37 1.03
N GLY A 350 7.57 25.36 -0.04
CA GLY A 350 8.94 25.90 -0.08
C GLY A 350 9.99 25.06 0.65
N TYR A 351 9.76 23.78 0.91
CA TYR A 351 10.81 22.87 1.40
C TYR A 351 11.92 22.69 0.36
N ILE A 352 11.49 22.59 -0.90
CA ILE A 352 12.34 22.48 -2.08
C ILE A 352 12.26 23.79 -2.87
N SER A 353 13.40 24.23 -3.40
CA SER A 353 13.51 25.39 -4.30
C SER A 353 14.54 25.12 -5.39
N GLY A 354 14.34 25.67 -6.59
CA GLY A 354 15.22 25.46 -7.74
C GLY A 354 15.04 24.09 -8.40
N GLU A 355 15.81 23.83 -9.46
CA GLU A 355 15.69 22.60 -10.26
C GLU A 355 16.47 21.40 -9.72
N GLU A 356 17.58 21.66 -9.03
CA GLU A 356 18.56 20.62 -8.65
C GLU A 356 18.00 19.53 -7.73
N PRO A 357 17.21 19.83 -6.67
CA PRO A 357 16.67 18.78 -5.81
C PRO A 357 15.82 17.73 -6.55
N ALA A 358 15.01 18.16 -7.53
CA ALA A 358 14.22 17.23 -8.34
C ALA A 358 15.12 16.33 -9.20
N ARG A 359 16.19 16.90 -9.78
CA ARG A 359 17.18 16.14 -10.56
C ARG A 359 17.94 15.15 -9.67
N PHE A 360 18.33 15.54 -8.47
CA PHE A 360 19.00 14.65 -7.52
C PHE A 360 18.14 13.46 -7.14
N ILE A 361 16.85 13.68 -6.83
CA ILE A 361 15.90 12.61 -6.51
C ILE A 361 15.73 11.67 -7.72
N GLN A 362 15.52 12.22 -8.92
CA GLN A 362 15.37 11.41 -10.15
C GLN A 362 16.61 10.56 -10.42
N ASN A 363 17.80 11.16 -10.39
CA ASN A 363 19.06 10.46 -10.62
C ASN A 363 19.32 9.39 -9.54
N ALA A 364 19.02 9.67 -8.27
CA ALA A 364 19.16 8.71 -7.19
C ALA A 364 18.22 7.50 -7.37
N ILE A 365 16.98 7.72 -7.82
CA ILE A 365 16.05 6.63 -8.15
C ILE A 365 16.62 5.74 -9.26
N LEU A 366 17.16 6.34 -10.33
CA LEU A 366 17.75 5.59 -11.44
C LEU A 366 18.99 4.80 -11.01
N GLU A 367 19.86 5.42 -10.20
CA GLU A 367 21.06 4.76 -9.68
C GLU A 367 20.73 3.61 -8.72
N LEU A 368 19.76 3.80 -7.84
CA LEU A 368 19.27 2.74 -6.95
C LEU A 368 18.64 1.59 -7.74
N CYS A 369 17.87 1.88 -8.80
CA CYS A 369 17.35 0.86 -9.70
C CYS A 369 18.48 0.07 -10.36
N SER A 370 19.52 0.76 -10.86
CA SER A 370 20.69 0.11 -11.46
C SER A 370 21.44 -0.77 -10.46
N LYS A 371 21.61 -0.32 -9.21
CA LYS A 371 22.29 -1.09 -8.15
C LYS A 371 21.50 -2.33 -7.72
N LEU A 372 20.18 -2.19 -7.58
CA LEU A 372 19.30 -3.28 -7.15
C LEU A 372 19.00 -4.30 -8.25
N LYS A 373 19.26 -3.96 -9.52
CA LYS A 373 18.99 -4.83 -10.67
C LYS A 373 19.69 -6.18 -10.55
N ASP A 374 20.95 -6.20 -10.15
CA ASP A 374 21.73 -7.44 -10.04
C ASP A 374 21.20 -8.37 -8.93
N ASP A 375 20.61 -7.80 -7.87
CA ASP A 375 19.97 -8.55 -6.78
C ASP A 375 18.48 -8.84 -7.04
N ALA A 376 17.87 -8.30 -8.08
CA ALA A 376 16.41 -8.28 -8.24
C ALA A 376 15.78 -9.68 -8.26
N VAL A 377 16.41 -10.65 -8.92
CA VAL A 377 15.95 -12.05 -8.95
C VAL A 377 16.06 -12.68 -7.57
N ALA A 378 17.19 -12.52 -6.89
CA ALA A 378 17.39 -13.04 -5.55
C ALA A 378 16.38 -12.44 -4.55
N LEU A 379 16.11 -11.14 -4.65
CA LEU A 379 15.12 -10.45 -3.84
C LEU A 379 13.72 -11.03 -4.06
N VAL A 380 13.28 -11.23 -5.31
CA VAL A 380 11.97 -11.86 -5.54
C VAL A 380 11.93 -13.32 -5.11
N ASP A 381 13.03 -14.05 -5.19
CA ASP A 381 13.09 -15.46 -4.77
C ASP A 381 12.91 -15.63 -3.25
N VAL A 382 13.35 -14.66 -2.44
CA VAL A 382 13.14 -14.66 -0.98
C VAL A 382 11.65 -14.52 -0.60
N ILE A 383 10.86 -13.85 -1.44
CA ILE A 383 9.43 -13.56 -1.18
C ILE A 383 8.46 -14.39 -2.03
N ALA A 384 8.95 -15.05 -3.07
CA ALA A 384 8.16 -15.89 -3.96
C ALA A 384 7.63 -17.13 -3.23
N PRO A 385 6.35 -17.48 -3.39
CA PRO A 385 5.89 -18.80 -2.98
C PRO A 385 6.40 -19.87 -3.96
N PRO A 386 6.28 -21.17 -3.62
CA PRO A 386 6.60 -22.24 -4.56
C PRO A 386 5.84 -22.12 -5.88
N ASP A 387 6.43 -22.62 -6.97
CA ASP A 387 5.89 -22.46 -8.33
C ASP A 387 4.46 -22.99 -8.51
N PHE A 388 4.02 -23.97 -7.73
CA PHE A 388 2.63 -24.46 -7.78
C PHE A 388 1.62 -23.46 -7.21
N ILE A 389 2.03 -22.59 -6.28
CA ILE A 389 1.21 -21.48 -5.76
C ILE A 389 1.32 -20.27 -6.68
N LEU A 390 2.52 -19.98 -7.19
CA LEU A 390 2.72 -18.89 -8.16
C LEU A 390 1.93 -19.15 -9.45
N ASN A 391 1.90 -20.42 -9.88
CA ASN A 391 1.09 -20.97 -10.96
C ASN A 391 1.14 -20.10 -12.23
N SER A 392 2.35 -19.67 -12.61
CA SER A 392 2.61 -18.82 -13.77
C SER A 392 3.85 -19.34 -14.48
N PRO A 393 3.75 -19.89 -15.70
CA PRO A 393 4.88 -20.52 -16.37
C PRO A 393 5.99 -19.52 -16.72
N ILE A 394 5.66 -18.25 -16.93
CA ILE A 394 6.66 -17.20 -17.18
C ILE A 394 7.37 -16.72 -15.91
N GLY A 395 6.85 -17.08 -14.73
CA GLY A 395 7.40 -16.71 -13.43
C GLY A 395 8.06 -17.88 -12.69
N ARG A 396 8.26 -19.03 -13.33
CA ARG A 396 8.84 -20.22 -12.68
C ARG A 396 10.30 -19.98 -12.28
N SER A 397 10.72 -20.62 -11.19
CA SER A 397 12.06 -20.41 -10.61
C SER A 397 13.19 -21.02 -11.43
N ASP A 398 12.89 -21.96 -12.34
CA ASP A 398 13.88 -22.58 -13.23
C ASP A 398 14.32 -21.66 -14.39
N GLY A 399 13.62 -20.56 -14.64
CA GLY A 399 13.95 -19.60 -15.71
C GLY A 399 13.72 -20.12 -17.13
N GLU A 400 13.16 -21.32 -17.30
CA GLU A 400 12.95 -21.99 -18.60
C GLU A 400 11.70 -21.46 -19.33
N LEU A 401 11.66 -20.13 -19.53
CA LEU A 401 10.50 -19.33 -19.94
C LEU A 401 9.66 -19.99 -21.05
N TYR A 402 10.25 -20.24 -22.22
CA TYR A 402 9.52 -20.75 -23.38
C TYR A 402 9.12 -22.21 -23.23
N LYS A 403 9.97 -23.03 -22.60
CA LYS A 403 9.67 -24.45 -22.33
C LYS A 403 8.48 -24.58 -21.40
N ASN A 404 8.43 -23.77 -20.35
CA ASN A 404 7.34 -23.75 -19.39
C ASN A 404 6.03 -23.29 -20.02
N LEU A 405 6.10 -22.22 -20.82
CA LEU A 405 4.94 -21.69 -21.53
C LEU A 405 4.39 -22.72 -22.52
N TRP A 406 5.24 -23.32 -23.34
CA TRP A 406 4.86 -24.36 -24.28
C TRP A 406 4.26 -25.59 -23.58
N SER A 407 4.92 -26.07 -22.52
CA SER A 407 4.44 -27.22 -21.75
C SER A 407 3.05 -26.98 -21.15
N THR A 408 2.81 -25.78 -20.62
CA THR A 408 1.53 -25.40 -20.03
C THR A 408 0.43 -25.34 -21.10
N VAL A 409 0.72 -24.77 -22.28
CA VAL A 409 -0.22 -24.76 -23.40
C VAL A 409 -0.59 -26.18 -23.82
N LEU A 410 0.39 -27.09 -23.97
CA LEU A 410 0.13 -28.47 -24.38
C LEU A 410 -0.67 -29.30 -23.35
N GLN A 411 -0.63 -28.92 -22.06
CA GLN A 411 -1.45 -29.53 -21.02
C GLN A 411 -2.91 -29.00 -21.02
N GLY A 412 -3.21 -27.97 -21.83
CA GLY A 412 -4.55 -27.43 -21.99
C GLY A 412 -5.54 -28.44 -22.56
N SER A 413 -6.78 -28.41 -22.05
CA SER A 413 -7.84 -29.31 -22.52
C SER A 413 -8.12 -29.09 -24.01
N LYS A 414 -8.10 -30.18 -24.79
CA LYS A 414 -8.43 -30.19 -26.23
C LYS A 414 -7.54 -29.29 -27.11
N VAL A 415 -6.36 -28.88 -26.64
CA VAL A 415 -5.46 -27.97 -27.40
C VAL A 415 -5.03 -28.52 -28.76
N LEU A 416 -4.83 -29.84 -28.87
CA LEU A 416 -4.47 -30.50 -30.14
C LEU A 416 -5.69 -30.98 -30.94
N GLN A 417 -6.91 -30.68 -30.47
CA GLN A 417 -8.15 -31.12 -31.11
C GLN A 417 -8.79 -29.95 -31.87
N ARG A 418 -9.59 -30.27 -32.88
CA ARG A 418 -10.44 -29.27 -33.53
C ARG A 418 -11.50 -28.78 -32.53
N PRO A 419 -11.88 -27.49 -32.57
CA PRO A 419 -12.98 -27.02 -31.75
C PRO A 419 -14.27 -27.77 -32.10
N SER A 420 -15.16 -27.94 -31.12
CA SER A 420 -16.41 -28.69 -31.32
C SER A 420 -17.29 -28.14 -32.44
N TRP A 421 -17.21 -26.83 -32.69
CA TRP A 421 -17.92 -26.10 -33.74
C TRP A 421 -17.19 -26.08 -35.11
N TRP A 422 -16.03 -26.75 -35.25
CA TRP A 422 -15.26 -26.73 -36.50
C TRP A 422 -16.07 -27.19 -37.72
N ALA A 423 -16.84 -28.27 -37.57
CA ALA A 423 -17.62 -28.85 -38.67
C ALA A 423 -18.73 -27.90 -39.16
N GLU A 424 -19.27 -27.05 -38.28
CA GLU A 424 -20.32 -26.08 -38.61
C GLU A 424 -19.81 -25.03 -39.60
N PHE A 425 -18.55 -24.62 -39.52
CA PHE A 425 -17.98 -23.57 -40.36
C PHE A 425 -17.18 -24.10 -41.56
N CYS A 426 -16.67 -25.32 -41.50
CA CYS A 426 -15.85 -25.89 -42.57
C CYS A 426 -16.62 -26.87 -43.47
N THR A 427 -17.56 -27.63 -42.92
CA THR A 427 -18.33 -28.64 -43.67
C THR A 427 -19.74 -28.14 -43.99
N ASN A 428 -20.37 -27.41 -43.06
CA ASN A 428 -21.71 -26.86 -43.21
C ASN A 428 -21.72 -25.32 -43.38
N LYS A 429 -20.79 -24.80 -44.18
CA LYS A 429 -20.51 -23.36 -44.31
C LYS A 429 -21.80 -22.53 -44.46
N PRO A 430 -22.07 -21.54 -43.58
CA PRO A 430 -23.21 -20.65 -43.72
C PRO A 430 -23.15 -19.89 -45.05
N ILE A 431 -24.26 -19.87 -45.80
CA ILE A 431 -24.36 -19.06 -47.01
C ILE A 431 -24.63 -17.63 -46.58
N VAL A 432 -23.68 -16.72 -46.84
CA VAL A 432 -23.83 -15.28 -46.58
C VAL A 432 -25.11 -14.78 -47.26
N GLY A 433 -26.04 -14.18 -46.48
CA GLY A 433 -27.34 -13.69 -46.96
C GLY A 433 -28.54 -14.62 -46.74
N ARG A 434 -28.35 -15.83 -46.17
CA ARG A 434 -29.46 -16.76 -45.90
C ARG A 434 -29.98 -16.62 -44.46
N LEU A 435 -31.23 -16.19 -44.32
CA LEU A 435 -31.93 -16.06 -43.01
C LEU A 435 -32.45 -17.39 -42.42
N ARG A 436 -32.31 -18.52 -43.12
CA ARG A 436 -32.75 -19.83 -42.62
C ARG A 436 -31.58 -20.64 -42.07
N SER A 437 -31.63 -20.88 -40.75
CA SER A 437 -30.82 -21.88 -40.05
C SER A 437 -30.92 -23.23 -40.75
N ARG A 438 -29.77 -23.89 -40.98
CA ARG A 438 -29.69 -25.31 -41.36
C ARG A 438 -29.43 -26.11 -40.09
N LEU A 439 -30.45 -26.19 -39.22
CA LEU A 439 -30.51 -27.20 -38.16
C LEU A 439 -31.45 -28.31 -38.63
#